data_AF-A0A524MQI8-F1
#
_entry.id   AF-A0A524MQI8-F1
#
_cell.length_a   1.000
_cell.length_b   1.000
_cell.length_c   1.000
_cell.angle_alpha   90.00
_cell.angle_beta   90.00
_cell.angle_gamma   90.00
#
_symmetry.space_group_name_H-M   'P 1'
#
loop_
_entity.id
_entity.type
_entity.pdbx_description
1 polymer ?
#
loop_
_entity_poly.entity_id
_entity_poly.type
_entity_poly.pdbx_seq_one_letter_code
_entity_poly.pdbx_strand_id
1 'polypeptide(L)'
;MHKDLIYLGLLSHCYQEFQFVRDFTLEIIDKPNNEQHKWYRKWCENNGIPTILPLHPGSVLMINMAVFLITQENWFSIFPKTPHSKLDEKWGLSNAEIQCDEHPDPDLRYILHKIRNALAHSDFLPEIPLEATTGIEFRDLMNKSSFTLEDKQKEGQHFQIKISFYDLSKLNSETYRTIKNHIVKKHKLKL
;
A
#
# COMPACT_ATOMS: atom_id res chain seq x y z
N MET A 1 4.36 -16.31 22.30
CA MET A 1 2.92 -16.42 21.95
C MET A 1 2.24 -15.06 21.93
N HIS A 2 2.26 -14.30 23.04
CA HIS A 2 1.53 -13.02 23.13
C HIS A 2 1.93 -11.94 22.11
N LYS A 3 3.23 -11.76 21.80
CA LYS A 3 3.67 -10.71 20.86
C LYS A 3 3.11 -10.90 19.44
N ASP A 4 3.24 -12.10 18.86
CA ASP A 4 2.73 -12.39 17.51
C ASP A 4 1.22 -12.14 17.39
N LEU A 5 0.45 -12.49 18.42
CA LEU A 5 -1.01 -12.29 18.43
C LEU A 5 -1.40 -10.82 18.60
N ILE A 6 -0.66 -10.05 19.41
CA ILE A 6 -0.83 -8.59 19.54
C ILE A 6 -0.56 -7.91 18.19
N TYR A 7 0.54 -8.28 17.54
CA TYR A 7 0.86 -7.75 16.21
C TYR A 7 -0.16 -8.14 15.15
N LEU A 8 -0.67 -9.38 15.18
CA LEU A 8 -1.77 -9.79 14.29
C LEU A 8 -3.03 -8.96 14.55
N GLY A 9 -3.35 -8.65 15.81
CA GLY A 9 -4.46 -7.78 16.17
C GLY A 9 -4.30 -6.36 15.61
N LEU A 10 -3.13 -5.74 15.83
CA LEU A 10 -2.79 -4.42 15.30
C LEU A 10 -2.84 -4.39 13.77
N LEU A 11 -2.17 -5.34 13.09
CA LEU A 11 -2.19 -5.47 11.64
C LEU A 11 -3.61 -5.66 11.10
N SER A 12 -4.42 -6.48 11.77
CA SER A 12 -5.80 -6.72 11.34
C SER A 12 -6.66 -5.48 11.48
N HIS A 13 -6.49 -4.69 12.56
CA HIS A 13 -7.20 -3.44 12.74
C HIS A 13 -6.78 -2.40 11.68
N CYS A 14 -5.48 -2.18 11.48
CA CYS A 14 -4.99 -1.29 10.42
C CYS A 14 -5.47 -1.72 9.03
N TYR A 15 -5.50 -3.03 8.75
CA TYR A 15 -6.02 -3.54 7.49
C TYR A 15 -7.54 -3.38 7.35
N GLN A 16 -8.31 -3.52 8.43
CA GLN A 16 -9.75 -3.27 8.43
C GLN A 16 -10.06 -1.79 8.17
N GLU A 17 -9.37 -0.87 8.83
CA GLU A 17 -9.49 0.57 8.58
C GLU A 17 -9.14 0.90 7.11
N PHE A 18 -8.11 0.25 6.56
CA PHE A 18 -7.78 0.37 5.14
C PHE A 18 -8.89 -0.11 4.21
N GLN A 19 -9.38 -1.33 4.45
CA GLN A 19 -10.47 -1.90 3.66
C GLN A 19 -11.69 -1.00 3.74
N PHE A 20 -12.03 -0.50 4.93
CA PHE A 20 -13.12 0.46 5.12
C PHE A 20 -12.90 1.73 4.30
N VAL A 21 -11.75 2.40 4.43
CA VAL A 21 -11.48 3.64 3.66
C VAL A 21 -11.49 3.37 2.16
N ARG A 22 -10.88 2.28 1.71
CA ARG A 22 -10.85 1.88 0.30
C ARG A 22 -12.25 1.58 -0.21
N ASP A 23 -13.01 0.74 0.48
CA ASP A 23 -14.33 0.28 0.07
C ASP A 23 -15.34 1.41 0.16
N PHE A 24 -15.28 2.27 1.18
CA PHE A 24 -16.07 3.51 1.25
C PHE A 24 -15.76 4.44 0.08
N THR A 25 -14.49 4.55 -0.30
CA THR A 25 -14.07 5.37 -1.45
C THR A 25 -14.57 4.76 -2.77
N LEU A 26 -14.43 3.45 -2.94
CA LEU A 26 -15.01 2.71 -4.07
C LEU A 26 -16.54 2.88 -4.10
N GLU A 27 -17.21 2.81 -2.95
CA GLU A 27 -18.66 2.92 -2.88
C GLU A 27 -19.13 4.33 -3.20
N ILE A 28 -18.41 5.36 -2.75
CA ILE A 28 -18.65 6.72 -3.19
C ILE A 28 -18.48 6.79 -4.70
N ILE A 29 -17.41 6.25 -5.29
CA ILE A 29 -17.10 6.58 -6.68
C ILE A 29 -17.82 5.70 -7.69
N ASP A 30 -17.79 4.38 -7.51
CA ASP A 30 -18.37 3.41 -8.45
C ASP A 30 -19.90 3.40 -8.41
N LYS A 31 -20.50 4.04 -7.39
CA LYS A 31 -21.96 4.19 -7.25
C LYS A 31 -22.32 5.67 -7.10
N PRO A 32 -22.23 6.48 -8.16
CA PRO A 32 -22.43 7.94 -8.11
C PRO A 32 -23.84 8.40 -7.68
N ASN A 33 -24.73 7.47 -7.32
CA ASN A 33 -26.10 7.72 -6.90
C ASN A 33 -26.46 7.10 -5.54
N ASN A 34 -25.55 6.39 -4.86
CA ASN A 34 -25.82 5.90 -3.50
C ASN A 34 -25.85 7.06 -2.49
N GLU A 35 -26.37 6.79 -1.30
CA GLU A 35 -26.51 7.81 -0.26
C GLU A 35 -25.16 8.33 0.23
N GLN A 36 -24.14 7.46 0.27
CA GLN A 36 -22.78 7.78 0.69
C GLN A 36 -22.12 8.79 -0.25
N HIS A 37 -22.25 8.60 -1.56
CA HIS A 37 -21.75 9.53 -2.57
C HIS A 37 -22.45 10.89 -2.50
N LYS A 38 -23.78 10.89 -2.39
CA LYS A 38 -24.59 12.11 -2.26
C LYS A 38 -24.23 12.87 -0.98
N TRP A 39 -24.09 12.17 0.14
CA TRP A 39 -23.63 12.74 1.40
C TRP A 39 -22.24 13.36 1.26
N TYR A 40 -21.30 12.65 0.64
CA TYR A 40 -19.92 13.10 0.47
C TYR A 40 -19.81 14.36 -0.38
N ARG A 41 -20.47 14.39 -1.55
CA ARG A 41 -20.52 15.60 -2.40
C ARG A 41 -21.07 16.79 -1.63
N LYS A 42 -22.19 16.61 -0.95
CA LYS A 42 -22.83 17.66 -0.16
C LYS A 42 -21.94 18.16 0.97
N TRP A 43 -21.19 17.26 1.62
CA TRP A 43 -20.21 17.65 2.62
C TRP A 43 -19.06 18.48 2.02
N CYS A 44 -18.51 18.07 0.87
CA CYS A 44 -17.48 18.84 0.16
C CYS A 44 -17.99 20.24 -0.22
N GLU A 45 -19.18 20.33 -0.81
CA GLU A 45 -19.84 21.59 -1.17
C GLU A 45 -20.03 22.51 0.05
N ASN A 46 -20.54 21.96 1.16
CA ASN A 46 -20.77 22.71 2.40
C ASN A 46 -19.48 23.26 3.02
N ASN A 47 -18.33 22.66 2.73
CA ASN A 47 -17.04 23.07 3.27
C ASN A 47 -16.18 23.84 2.24
N GLY A 48 -16.70 24.10 1.04
CA GLY A 48 -15.94 24.76 -0.03
C GLY A 48 -14.73 23.96 -0.49
N ILE A 49 -14.74 22.64 -0.27
CA ILE A 49 -13.67 21.73 -0.65
C ILE A 49 -14.05 21.15 -2.02
N PRO A 50 -13.14 21.08 -3.00
CA PRO A 50 -13.44 20.37 -4.24
C PRO A 50 -13.83 18.93 -3.91
N THR A 51 -14.69 18.30 -4.70
CA THR A 51 -14.94 16.85 -4.56
C THR A 51 -13.71 16.09 -5.06
N ILE A 52 -12.65 16.11 -4.25
CA ILE A 52 -11.45 15.31 -4.41
C ILE A 52 -11.72 13.98 -3.72
N LEU A 53 -11.09 12.90 -4.16
CA LEU A 53 -11.09 11.60 -3.49
C LEU A 53 -11.05 11.68 -1.94
N PRO A 54 -11.92 10.94 -1.21
CA PRO A 54 -11.77 10.78 0.24
C PRO A 54 -10.51 9.98 0.64
N LEU A 55 -9.79 9.40 -0.32
CA LEU A 55 -8.45 8.87 -0.12
C LEU A 55 -7.45 10.04 -0.09
N HIS A 56 -7.29 10.67 1.08
CA HIS A 56 -6.09 11.46 1.34
C HIS A 56 -4.88 10.53 1.13
N PRO A 57 -3.92 10.84 0.25
CA PRO A 57 -2.73 10.02 0.02
C PRO A 57 -2.00 9.67 1.32
N GLY A 58 -2.05 10.57 2.30
CA GLY A 58 -1.54 10.33 3.66
C GLY A 58 -2.23 9.18 4.40
N SER A 59 -3.52 8.90 4.20
CA SER A 59 -4.21 7.75 4.82
C SER A 59 -3.75 6.43 4.20
N VAL A 60 -3.62 6.38 2.87
CA VAL A 60 -3.03 5.24 2.16
C VAL A 60 -1.61 5.01 2.68
N LEU A 61 -0.83 6.06 2.77
CA LEU A 61 0.56 5.98 3.21
C LEU A 61 0.70 5.58 4.68
N MET A 62 -0.12 6.12 5.59
CA MET A 62 -0.13 5.73 7.02
C MET A 62 -0.40 4.24 7.21
N ILE A 63 -1.25 3.67 6.37
CA ILE A 63 -1.61 2.25 6.44
C ILE A 63 -0.50 1.38 5.83
N ASN A 64 0.07 1.81 4.70
CA ASN A 64 1.29 1.21 4.13
C ASN A 64 2.40 1.18 5.19
N MET A 65 2.61 2.30 5.87
CA MET A 65 3.54 2.43 7.00
C MET A 65 3.19 1.42 8.10
N ALA A 66 1.94 1.27 8.49
CA ALA A 66 1.56 0.29 9.52
C ALA A 66 1.89 -1.16 9.11
N VAL A 67 1.61 -1.57 7.87
CA VAL A 67 1.91 -2.94 7.39
C VAL A 67 3.41 -3.17 7.28
N PHE A 68 4.14 -2.25 6.65
CA PHE A 68 5.57 -2.43 6.39
C PHE A 68 6.46 -2.16 7.63
N LEU A 69 6.13 -1.18 8.48
CA LEU A 69 6.90 -0.91 9.69
C LEU A 69 6.71 -2.02 10.73
N ILE A 70 5.52 -2.63 10.84
CA ILE A 70 5.31 -3.75 11.77
C ILE A 70 6.06 -5.03 11.31
N THR A 71 6.37 -5.17 10.02
CA THR A 71 7.19 -6.30 9.52
C THR A 71 8.67 -6.25 9.93
N GLN A 72 9.15 -5.15 10.52
CA GLN A 72 10.56 -4.80 10.70
C GLN A 72 11.45 -5.90 11.31
N GLU A 73 10.94 -6.79 12.16
CA GLU A 73 11.85 -7.61 13.00
C GLU A 73 11.58 -9.12 13.01
N ASN A 74 10.35 -9.57 12.74
CA ASN A 74 9.97 -10.95 13.06
C ASN A 74 9.70 -11.85 11.86
N TRP A 75 9.39 -11.27 10.70
CA TRP A 75 8.77 -12.03 9.61
C TRP A 75 9.42 -11.86 8.23
N PHE A 76 10.49 -11.08 8.07
CA PHE A 76 11.17 -10.97 6.77
C PHE A 76 11.58 -12.34 6.17
N SER A 77 11.90 -13.29 7.04
CA SER A 77 12.29 -14.65 6.65
C SER A 77 11.16 -15.48 6.04
N ILE A 78 9.90 -15.07 6.16
CA ILE A 78 8.74 -15.83 5.64
C ILE A 78 8.42 -15.50 4.18
N PHE A 79 8.87 -14.35 3.68
CA PHE A 79 8.64 -13.94 2.30
C PHE A 79 9.57 -14.71 1.34
N PRO A 80 9.18 -14.99 0.09
CA PRO A 80 10.05 -15.66 -0.86
C PRO A 80 11.30 -14.83 -1.20
N LYS A 81 12.44 -15.49 -1.42
CA LYS A 81 13.65 -14.90 -2.03
C LYS A 81 13.60 -14.98 -3.56
N THR A 82 12.42 -14.73 -4.13
CA THR A 82 12.21 -14.80 -5.57
C THR A 82 12.57 -13.45 -6.17
N PRO A 83 13.43 -13.39 -7.20
CA PRO A 83 13.75 -12.15 -7.92
C PRO A 83 12.50 -11.50 -8.50
N HIS A 84 12.48 -10.17 -8.59
CA HIS A 84 11.36 -9.37 -9.11
C HIS A 84 10.85 -9.89 -10.45
N SER A 85 11.76 -10.19 -11.38
CA SER A 85 11.46 -10.72 -12.72
C SER A 85 10.66 -12.05 -12.73
N LYS A 86 10.63 -12.77 -11.60
CA LYS A 86 9.97 -14.08 -11.45
C LYS A 86 8.86 -14.07 -10.41
N LEU A 87 8.49 -12.90 -9.86
CA LEU A 87 7.42 -12.81 -8.88
C LEU A 87 6.05 -13.02 -9.52
N ASP A 88 5.17 -13.67 -8.76
CA ASP A 88 3.76 -13.85 -9.08
C ASP A 88 3.05 -12.47 -9.09
N GLU A 89 2.19 -12.24 -10.07
CA GLU A 89 1.43 -10.99 -10.26
C GLU A 89 0.64 -10.56 -9.02
N LYS A 90 0.25 -11.51 -8.16
CA LYS A 90 -0.47 -11.20 -6.92
C LYS A 90 0.25 -10.19 -6.04
N TRP A 91 1.59 -10.18 -6.07
CA TRP A 91 2.40 -9.26 -5.28
C TRP A 91 2.30 -7.80 -5.72
N GLY A 92 1.66 -7.51 -6.87
CA GLY A 92 1.47 -6.13 -7.33
C GLY A 92 2.79 -5.44 -7.65
N LEU A 93 3.76 -6.16 -8.21
CA LEU A 93 5.06 -5.58 -8.59
C LEU A 93 5.31 -5.65 -10.10
N SER A 94 4.41 -6.25 -10.88
CA SER A 94 4.60 -6.49 -12.31
C SER A 94 4.78 -5.20 -13.12
N ASN A 95 4.14 -4.11 -12.71
CA ASN A 95 4.22 -2.80 -13.37
C ASN A 95 5.08 -1.79 -12.59
N ALA A 96 5.76 -2.22 -11.53
CA ALA A 96 6.60 -1.33 -10.75
C ALA A 96 7.91 -1.05 -11.49
N GLU A 97 8.31 0.21 -11.56
CA GLU A 97 9.62 0.59 -12.07
C GLU A 97 10.60 0.58 -10.90
N ILE A 98 11.53 -0.38 -10.90
CA ILE A 98 12.50 -0.56 -9.81
C ILE A 98 13.88 -0.21 -10.34
N GLN A 99 14.54 0.72 -9.67
CA GLN A 99 15.95 1.04 -9.88
C GLN A 99 16.72 0.66 -8.63
N CYS A 100 17.73 -0.20 -8.79
CA CYS A 100 18.59 -0.60 -7.69
C CYS A 100 20.00 -0.89 -8.22
N ASP A 101 20.95 -0.04 -7.88
CA ASP A 101 22.31 -0.10 -8.42
C ASP A 101 23.06 -1.36 -7.94
N GLU A 102 22.83 -1.78 -6.70
CA GLU A 102 23.51 -2.95 -6.11
C GLU A 102 22.88 -4.29 -6.50
N HIS A 103 21.57 -4.27 -6.79
CA HIS A 103 20.79 -5.47 -7.08
C HIS A 103 19.85 -5.21 -8.26
N PRO A 104 20.32 -5.36 -9.51
CA PRO A 104 19.54 -5.05 -10.71
C PRO A 104 18.21 -5.81 -10.85
N ASP A 105 18.06 -6.96 -10.17
CA ASP A 105 16.82 -7.73 -10.06
C ASP A 105 16.62 -8.11 -8.58
N PRO A 106 16.17 -7.16 -7.73
CA PRO A 106 16.11 -7.39 -6.29
C PRO A 106 15.01 -8.40 -5.95
N ASP A 107 15.24 -9.23 -4.94
CA ASP A 107 14.22 -10.15 -4.47
C ASP A 107 13.12 -9.43 -3.67
N LEU A 108 11.96 -10.08 -3.52
CA LEU A 108 10.84 -9.51 -2.78
C LEU A 108 11.21 -9.05 -1.36
N ARG A 109 12.10 -9.77 -0.66
CA ARG A 109 12.51 -9.36 0.70
C ARG A 109 13.27 -8.05 0.64
N TYR A 110 14.16 -7.92 -0.33
CA TYR A 110 14.92 -6.70 -0.54
C TYR A 110 13.99 -5.52 -0.86
N ILE A 111 13.04 -5.71 -1.78
CA ILE A 111 12.06 -4.68 -2.15
C ILE A 111 11.23 -4.24 -0.94
N LEU A 112 10.65 -5.19 -0.19
CA LEU A 112 9.88 -4.90 1.02
C LEU A 112 10.70 -4.16 2.08
N HIS A 113 11.98 -4.52 2.23
CA HIS A 113 12.90 -3.86 3.15
C HIS A 113 13.15 -2.41 2.74
N LYS A 114 13.38 -2.17 1.45
CA LYS A 114 13.65 -0.84 0.91
C LYS A 114 12.42 0.08 0.92
N ILE A 115 11.23 -0.44 0.56
CA ILE A 115 9.96 0.29 0.71
C ILE A 115 9.76 0.71 2.17
N ARG A 116 10.02 -0.19 3.12
CA ARG A 116 9.93 0.13 4.56
C ARG A 116 10.90 1.24 4.96
N ASN A 117 12.14 1.20 4.51
CA ASN A 117 13.11 2.25 4.81
C ASN A 117 12.65 3.60 4.24
N ALA A 118 12.27 3.64 2.96
CA ALA A 118 11.76 4.85 2.31
C ALA A 118 10.57 5.45 3.09
N LEU A 119 9.61 4.61 3.47
CA LEU A 119 8.46 5.04 4.27
C LEU A 119 8.84 5.53 5.68
N ALA A 120 9.79 4.87 6.35
CA ALA A 120 10.26 5.27 7.68
C ALA A 120 10.94 6.66 7.69
N HIS A 121 11.57 7.02 6.57
CA HIS A 121 12.28 8.28 6.40
C HIS A 121 11.43 9.38 5.73
N SER A 122 10.16 9.09 5.43
CA SER A 122 9.27 9.99 4.69
C SER A 122 9.79 10.34 3.29
N ASP A 123 10.60 9.47 2.70
CA ASP A 123 11.18 9.61 1.36
C ASP A 123 10.21 9.04 0.31
N PHE A 124 9.06 9.69 0.16
CA PHE A 124 8.06 9.34 -0.83
C PHE A 124 7.50 10.58 -1.54
N LEU A 125 7.26 10.45 -2.84
CA LEU A 125 6.65 11.49 -3.67
C LEU A 125 5.36 10.93 -4.29
N PRO A 126 4.17 11.41 -3.88
CA PRO A 126 2.93 11.05 -4.55
C PRO A 126 2.80 11.80 -5.87
N GLU A 127 2.52 11.08 -6.94
CA GLU A 127 2.16 11.62 -8.25
C GLU A 127 0.68 11.33 -8.50
N ILE A 128 -0.13 12.39 -8.57
CA ILE A 128 -1.57 12.30 -8.83
C ILE A 128 -1.85 13.14 -10.08
N PRO A 129 -2.43 12.57 -11.15
CA PRO A 129 -2.70 13.31 -12.38
C PRO A 129 -3.70 14.44 -12.11
N LEU A 130 -3.32 15.69 -12.43
CA LEU A 130 -4.15 16.90 -12.24
C LEU A 130 -5.44 16.90 -13.09
N GLU A 131 -5.43 16.13 -14.18
CA GLU A 131 -6.56 15.92 -15.09
C GLU A 131 -7.73 15.15 -14.44
N ALA A 132 -7.53 14.61 -13.24
CA ALA A 132 -8.50 13.82 -12.48
C ALA A 132 -9.72 14.61 -11.97
N THR A 133 -9.85 15.90 -12.30
CA THR A 133 -10.87 16.78 -11.75
C THR A 133 -12.23 16.64 -12.44
N THR A 134 -12.34 16.04 -13.63
CA THR A 134 -13.63 15.67 -14.25
C THR A 134 -13.52 14.47 -15.19
N GLY A 135 -14.34 13.44 -14.98
CA GLY A 135 -14.60 12.38 -15.98
C GLY A 135 -13.64 11.18 -16.03
N ILE A 136 -12.63 11.07 -15.15
CA ILE A 136 -11.79 9.87 -15.04
C ILE A 136 -12.45 8.89 -14.04
N GLU A 137 -12.67 7.64 -14.48
CA GLU A 137 -13.12 6.55 -13.62
C GLU A 137 -12.10 6.28 -12.49
N PHE A 138 -12.56 5.97 -11.27
CA PHE A 138 -11.66 5.79 -10.12
C PHE A 138 -10.56 4.77 -10.33
N ARG A 139 -10.91 3.67 -11.01
CA ARG A 139 -9.96 2.63 -11.36
C ARG A 139 -8.80 3.18 -12.17
N ASP A 140 -9.08 4.08 -13.12
CA ASP A 140 -8.07 4.74 -13.93
C ASP A 140 -7.25 5.72 -13.11
N LEU A 141 -7.87 6.44 -12.17
CA LEU A 141 -7.16 7.34 -11.26
C LEU A 141 -6.20 6.58 -10.33
N MET A 142 -6.61 5.45 -9.76
CA MET A 142 -5.76 4.60 -8.91
C MET A 142 -4.62 3.92 -9.68
N ASN A 143 -4.84 3.60 -10.96
CA ASN A 143 -3.82 3.06 -11.84
C ASN A 143 -2.82 4.14 -12.31
N LYS A 144 -3.30 5.37 -12.53
CA LYS A 144 -2.47 6.50 -12.97
C LYS A 144 -1.77 7.23 -11.82
N SER A 145 -2.28 7.10 -10.60
CA SER A 145 -1.63 7.64 -9.41
C SER A 145 -0.52 6.70 -8.97
N SER A 146 0.65 7.23 -8.66
CA SER A 146 1.80 6.46 -8.22
C SER A 146 2.50 7.07 -7.02
N PHE A 147 3.26 6.25 -6.32
CA PHE A 147 4.26 6.69 -5.36
C PHE A 147 5.63 6.39 -5.92
N THR A 148 6.52 7.38 -5.84
CA THR A 148 7.97 7.15 -5.96
C THR A 148 8.53 7.08 -4.56
N LEU A 149 9.13 5.95 -4.19
CA LEU A 149 9.74 5.68 -2.89
C LEU A 149 11.26 5.58 -3.09
N GLU A 150 12.03 6.32 -2.30
CA GLU A 150 13.49 6.36 -2.42
C GLU A 150 14.15 5.97 -1.10
N ASP A 151 15.16 5.10 -1.14
CA ASP A 151 16.03 4.82 0.00
C ASP A 151 17.46 5.25 -0.36
N LYS A 152 17.89 6.39 0.21
CA LYS A 152 19.20 7.02 0.01
C LYS A 152 20.14 6.85 1.22
N GLN A 153 19.86 5.92 2.12
CA GLN A 153 20.50 5.86 3.45
C GLN A 153 22.01 5.59 3.44
N LYS A 154 22.60 5.15 2.32
CA LYS A 154 24.05 4.95 2.19
C LYS A 154 24.57 5.56 0.90
N GLU A 155 25.70 6.25 1.01
CA GLU A 155 26.42 6.84 -0.11
C GLU A 155 26.75 5.75 -1.15
N GLY A 156 26.29 5.91 -2.39
CA GLY A 156 26.43 4.91 -3.46
C GLY A 156 25.39 3.78 -3.47
N GLN A 157 24.45 3.72 -2.52
CA GLN A 157 23.33 2.78 -2.55
C GLN A 157 22.03 3.53 -2.89
N HIS A 158 21.63 3.47 -4.15
CA HIS A 158 20.34 4.02 -4.58
C HIS A 158 19.34 2.89 -4.78
N PHE A 159 18.22 2.97 -4.06
CA PHE A 159 17.01 2.23 -4.39
C PHE A 159 15.89 3.22 -4.65
N GLN A 160 15.21 3.06 -5.78
CA GLN A 160 13.99 3.78 -6.10
C GLN A 160 12.96 2.78 -6.63
N ILE A 161 11.72 2.93 -6.19
CA ILE A 161 10.58 2.23 -6.76
C ILE A 161 9.47 3.22 -7.07
N LYS A 162 9.03 3.24 -8.33
CA LYS A 162 7.78 3.86 -8.73
C LYS A 162 6.71 2.79 -8.86
N ILE A 163 5.62 2.94 -8.11
CA ILE A 163 4.55 1.94 -8.02
C ILE A 163 3.19 2.63 -8.00
N SER A 164 2.22 2.09 -8.75
CA SER A 164 0.85 2.61 -8.73
C SER A 164 0.20 2.41 -7.36
N PHE A 165 -0.80 3.23 -7.01
CA PHE A 165 -1.54 3.05 -5.76
C PHE A 165 -2.24 1.68 -5.71
N TYR A 166 -2.76 1.23 -6.85
CA TYR A 166 -3.41 -0.06 -6.98
C TYR A 166 -2.45 -1.23 -6.72
N ASP A 167 -1.26 -1.18 -7.32
CA ASP A 167 -0.23 -2.20 -7.19
C ASP A 167 0.37 -2.21 -5.77
N LEU A 168 0.60 -1.05 -5.18
CA LEU A 168 1.01 -0.92 -3.78
C LEU A 168 -0.05 -1.48 -2.82
N SER A 169 -1.34 -1.26 -3.10
CA SER A 169 -2.42 -1.88 -2.32
C SER A 169 -2.40 -3.40 -2.41
N LYS A 170 -2.12 -3.99 -3.59
CA LYS A 170 -1.98 -5.45 -3.74
C LYS A 170 -0.79 -5.96 -2.92
N LEU A 171 0.35 -5.28 -3.00
CA LEU A 171 1.54 -5.63 -2.22
C LEU A 171 1.25 -5.68 -0.72
N ASN A 172 0.50 -4.69 -0.20
CA ASN A 172 0.05 -4.69 1.20
C ASN A 172 -0.85 -5.87 1.55
N SER A 173 -1.87 -6.12 0.73
CA SER A 173 -2.82 -7.22 0.96
C SER A 173 -2.09 -8.57 0.99
N GLU A 174 -1.17 -8.79 0.06
CA GLU A 174 -0.36 -10.01 0.03
C GLU A 174 0.62 -10.12 1.19
N THR A 175 1.22 -9.00 1.59
CA THR A 175 2.12 -8.92 2.75
C THR A 175 1.36 -9.31 4.03
N TYR A 176 0.21 -8.68 4.27
CA TYR A 176 -0.67 -9.00 5.41
C TYR A 176 -1.12 -10.46 5.38
N ARG A 177 -1.60 -10.95 4.23
CA ARG A 177 -2.07 -12.33 4.07
C ARG A 177 -0.97 -13.35 4.38
N THR A 178 0.24 -13.09 3.92
CA THR A 178 1.41 -13.95 4.18
C THR A 178 1.73 -14.01 5.67
N ILE A 179 1.77 -12.86 6.35
CA ILE A 179 2.03 -12.78 7.80
C ILE A 179 0.91 -13.47 8.58
N LYS A 180 -0.35 -13.16 8.28
CA LYS A 180 -1.52 -13.79 8.91
C LYS A 180 -1.46 -15.30 8.80
N ASN A 181 -1.25 -15.83 7.60
CA ASN A 181 -1.17 -17.27 7.35
C ASN A 181 -0.02 -17.92 8.12
N HIS A 182 1.14 -17.25 8.19
CA HIS A 182 2.27 -17.72 8.98
C HIS A 182 1.92 -17.80 10.47
N ILE A 183 1.34 -16.75 11.05
CA ILE A 183 0.97 -16.70 12.47
C ILE A 183 -0.10 -17.75 12.79
N VAL A 184 -1.14 -17.86 11.97
CA VAL A 184 -2.21 -18.86 12.12
C VAL A 184 -1.65 -20.28 12.12
N LYS A 185 -0.77 -20.59 11.16
CA LYS A 185 -0.10 -21.89 11.07
C LYS A 185 0.82 -22.14 12.27
N LYS A 186 1.64 -21.16 12.65
CA LYS A 186 2.60 -21.24 13.77
C LYS A 186 1.89 -21.51 15.10
N HIS A 187 0.74 -20.88 15.34
CA HIS A 187 0.00 -20.98 16.60
C HIS A 187 -1.20 -21.94 16.52
N LYS A 188 -1.37 -22.68 15.41
CA LYS A 188 -2.48 -23.64 15.18
C LYS A 188 -3.86 -23.03 15.45
N LEU A 189 -4.05 -21.76 15.07
CA LEU A 189 -5.33 -21.07 15.26
C LEU A 189 -6.37 -21.65 14.30
N LYS A 190 -7.61 -21.81 14.79
CA LYS A 190 -8.77 -22.06 13.94
C LYS A 190 -9.36 -20.68 13.59
N LEU A 191 -9.22 -20.27 12.34
CA LEU A 191 -9.88 -19.09 11.77
C LEU A 191 -11.10 -19.51 10.96
#